data_AF-A0A831XE86-F1
#
_entry.id   AF-A0A831XE86-F1
#
_cell.length_a   1.000
_cell.length_b   1.000
_cell.length_c   1.000
_cell.angle_alpha   90.00
_cell.angle_beta   90.00
_cell.angle_gamma   90.00
#
_symmetry.space_group_name_H-M   'P 1'
#
loop_
_entity.id
_entity.type
_entity.pdbx_description
1 polymer ?
#
loop_
_entity_poly.entity_id
_entity_poly.type
_entity_poly.pdbx_seq_one_letter_code
_entity_poly.pdbx_strand_id
1 'polypeptide(L)'
;MKRLLAAAAMVISTISFATPAFPWGSAVHAHIDGKLGKQGLLDTQERYGGMGMDAFNFSFSNPAVAAYLYGQTHTGFMKVWDAARLPAGKALAFGFVSHNDVWGADVTAHHNGLTFGQGQGYVIAKAEILKGILEQNPKFAALNLPDPVVREIAHNFIEYGSDILLKRIDPHIGEKIIISALGRSPEFPLLLVKAYGEGLASTAGMSGLEASRLIIATEMEFRKTMIAYGQALTMDEATALQLFAEQLAALSTGFLAAYGIVLPDGVDLVPLAKAGIQGAMLLCAPDFSGEVAATVEEVALQLKAHGVMY
;
A
#
# COMPACT_ATOMS: atom_id res chain seq x y z
N MET A 1 21.59 -3.51 51.86
CA MET A 1 21.01 -2.20 52.24
C MET A 1 21.57 -1.15 51.29
N LYS A 2 20.83 -0.85 50.22
CA LYS A 2 19.95 0.33 50.09
C LYS A 2 20.70 1.53 49.48
N ARG A 3 20.33 1.76 48.21
CA ARG A 3 20.14 3.06 47.55
C ARG A 3 21.38 3.77 47.04
N LEU A 4 21.64 3.58 45.75
CA LEU A 4 21.78 4.67 44.77
C LEU A 4 21.26 4.14 43.42
N LEU A 5 19.93 3.99 43.38
CA LEU A 5 19.08 3.86 42.21
C LEU A 5 18.60 5.28 41.88
N ALA A 6 19.09 5.90 40.80
CA ALA A 6 18.42 7.01 40.13
C ALA A 6 19.12 7.34 38.79
N ALA A 7 18.35 7.21 37.70
CA ALA A 7 18.57 7.71 36.33
C ALA A 7 19.71 7.05 35.53
N ALA A 8 19.51 6.41 34.39
CA ALA A 8 18.41 6.46 33.43
C ALA A 8 17.98 5.04 33.06
N ALA A 9 16.79 4.66 33.53
CA ALA A 9 15.98 3.66 32.87
C ALA A 9 15.63 4.22 31.49
N MET A 10 16.43 3.87 30.49
CA MET A 10 16.00 3.97 29.11
C MET A 10 14.90 2.93 28.98
N VAL A 11 13.67 3.40 29.14
CA VAL A 11 12.47 2.67 28.78
C VAL A 11 12.68 2.24 27.34
N ILE A 12 13.07 0.98 27.14
CA ILE A 12 12.81 0.27 25.90
C ILE A 12 11.30 0.17 25.88
N SER A 13 10.66 1.25 25.43
CA SER A 13 9.33 1.18 24.89
C SER A 13 9.51 0.32 23.65
N THR A 14 9.24 -0.96 23.79
CA THR A 14 8.74 -1.78 22.70
C THR A 14 7.44 -1.13 22.25
N ILE A 15 7.55 -0.03 21.50
CA ILE A 15 6.51 0.37 20.60
C ILE A 15 6.61 -0.70 19.53
N SER A 16 5.79 -1.74 19.68
CA SER A 16 5.37 -2.56 18.57
C SER A 16 4.69 -1.58 17.62
N PHE A 17 5.47 -0.96 16.74
CA PHE A 17 4.91 -0.34 15.56
C PHE A 17 4.35 -1.53 14.79
N ALA A 18 3.03 -1.71 14.86
CA ALA A 18 2.36 -2.36 13.75
C ALA A 18 2.76 -1.51 12.55
N THR A 19 3.66 -2.02 11.70
CA THR A 19 3.72 -1.45 10.37
C THR A 19 2.34 -1.65 9.82
N PRO A 20 1.72 -0.59 9.32
CA PRO A 20 0.47 -0.78 8.66
C PRO A 20 0.70 -1.72 7.48
N ALA A 21 -0.04 -2.82 7.52
CA ALA A 21 -0.24 -3.67 6.38
C ALA A 21 -0.71 -2.81 5.19
N PHE A 22 -0.14 -3.05 4.02
CA PHE A 22 -0.60 -2.49 2.75
C PHE A 22 -1.94 -3.14 2.32
N PRO A 23 -2.96 -2.41 1.90
CA PRO A 23 -4.28 -2.99 1.68
C PRO A 23 -4.37 -3.82 0.38
N TRP A 24 -5.22 -3.44 -0.56
CA TRP A 24 -5.16 -4.04 -1.88
C TRP A 24 -3.90 -3.53 -2.60
N GLY A 25 -3.37 -4.32 -3.55
CA GLY A 25 -2.26 -3.85 -4.37
C GLY A 25 -2.67 -2.68 -5.30
N SER A 26 -1.67 -1.94 -5.80
CA SER A 26 -1.90 -0.77 -6.67
C SER A 26 -2.71 -1.10 -7.92
N ALA A 27 -2.55 -2.30 -8.49
CA ALA A 27 -3.35 -2.70 -9.65
C ALA A 27 -4.81 -2.90 -9.27
N VAL A 28 -5.08 -3.56 -8.14
CA VAL A 28 -6.45 -3.76 -7.64
C VAL A 28 -7.12 -2.42 -7.35
N HIS A 29 -6.45 -1.48 -6.69
CA HIS A 29 -6.99 -0.12 -6.51
C HIS A 29 -7.31 0.56 -7.84
N ALA A 30 -6.36 0.57 -8.76
CA ALA A 30 -6.58 1.16 -10.09
C ALA A 30 -7.76 0.50 -10.82
N HIS A 31 -8.00 -0.80 -10.64
CA HIS A 31 -9.16 -1.47 -11.20
C HIS A 31 -10.45 -1.06 -10.51
N ILE A 32 -10.48 -1.05 -9.17
CA ILE A 32 -11.64 -0.65 -8.37
C ILE A 32 -12.07 0.76 -8.74
N ASP A 33 -11.17 1.74 -8.68
CA ASP A 33 -11.46 3.14 -9.05
C ASP A 33 -11.99 3.26 -10.46
N GLY A 34 -11.45 2.44 -11.37
CA GLY A 34 -11.92 2.34 -12.74
C GLY A 34 -13.36 1.87 -12.94
N LYS A 35 -14.04 1.46 -11.87
CA LYS A 35 -15.42 0.97 -11.85
C LYS A 35 -16.35 1.85 -11.01
N LEU A 36 -15.82 2.75 -10.18
CA LEU A 36 -16.61 3.55 -9.25
C LEU A 36 -17.19 4.81 -9.91
N GLY A 37 -16.37 5.51 -10.68
CA GLY A 37 -16.64 6.89 -11.02
C GLY A 37 -16.59 7.24 -12.51
N LYS A 38 -15.76 8.24 -12.83
CA LYS A 38 -15.81 8.95 -14.11
C LYS A 38 -15.17 8.16 -15.25
N GLN A 39 -15.44 8.62 -16.48
CA GLN A 39 -14.84 8.09 -17.70
C GLN A 39 -13.87 9.11 -18.32
N GLY A 40 -12.98 8.63 -19.19
CA GLY A 40 -12.06 9.48 -19.96
C GLY A 40 -10.94 10.10 -19.11
N LEU A 41 -10.62 11.38 -19.33
CA LEU A 41 -9.49 12.04 -18.65
C LEU A 41 -9.66 12.20 -17.13
N LEU A 42 -10.88 12.08 -16.61
CA LEU A 42 -11.12 12.14 -15.16
C LEU A 42 -10.99 10.77 -14.51
N ASP A 43 -11.23 9.67 -15.25
CA ASP A 43 -10.93 8.29 -14.81
C ASP A 43 -9.43 8.14 -14.48
N THR A 44 -8.56 8.71 -15.32
CA THR A 44 -7.11 8.62 -15.10
C THR A 44 -6.66 9.35 -13.82
N GLN A 45 -7.36 10.42 -13.43
CA GLN A 45 -7.11 11.09 -12.15
C GLN A 45 -7.61 10.25 -10.98
N GLU A 46 -8.81 9.68 -11.13
CA GLU A 46 -9.44 8.83 -10.11
C GLU A 46 -8.56 7.63 -9.78
N ARG A 47 -8.16 6.84 -10.78
CA ARG A 47 -7.25 5.70 -10.60
C ARG A 47 -5.93 6.09 -9.96
N TYR A 48 -5.33 7.20 -10.40
CA TYR A 48 -4.09 7.66 -9.77
C TYR A 48 -4.31 8.07 -8.31
N GLY A 49 -5.46 8.68 -8.02
CA GLY A 49 -5.87 9.05 -6.67
C GLY A 49 -5.90 7.85 -5.74
N GLY A 50 -6.56 6.75 -6.12
CA GLY A 50 -6.68 5.59 -5.25
C GLY A 50 -5.42 4.73 -5.18
N MET A 51 -4.47 4.85 -6.11
CA MET A 51 -3.10 4.37 -5.86
C MET A 51 -2.29 5.31 -4.95
N GLY A 52 -2.57 6.62 -5.01
CA GLY A 52 -1.76 7.66 -4.36
C GLY A 52 -1.80 7.68 -2.83
N MET A 53 -2.71 6.93 -2.20
CA MET A 53 -2.79 6.81 -0.73
C MET A 53 -1.55 6.09 -0.15
N ASP A 54 -0.96 5.18 -0.94
CA ASP A 54 0.23 4.39 -0.59
C ASP A 54 1.56 5.08 -0.86
N ALA A 55 1.54 6.31 -1.38
CA ALA A 55 2.75 7.02 -1.78
C ALA A 55 3.81 7.11 -0.66
N PHE A 56 3.38 7.05 0.60
CA PHE A 56 4.24 7.22 1.76
C PHE A 56 4.64 5.91 2.47
N ASN A 57 4.07 4.76 2.08
CA ASN A 57 4.23 3.51 2.85
C ASN A 57 5.67 2.96 2.83
N PHE A 58 6.47 3.29 1.81
CA PHE A 58 7.87 2.88 1.71
C PHE A 58 8.87 3.89 2.33
N SER A 59 8.38 4.86 3.11
CA SER A 59 9.24 5.88 3.77
C SER A 59 9.87 5.34 5.06
N PHE A 60 10.75 4.33 4.96
CA PHE A 60 11.32 3.64 6.12
C PHE A 60 12.32 4.46 6.96
N SER A 61 12.85 5.56 6.41
CA SER A 61 13.96 6.30 7.01
C SER A 61 13.58 7.17 8.21
N ASN A 62 12.30 7.51 8.37
CA ASN A 62 11.82 8.32 9.50
C ASN A 62 10.48 7.78 10.01
N PRO A 63 10.47 6.99 11.11
CA PRO A 63 9.26 6.37 11.64
C PRO A 63 8.17 7.37 12.03
N ALA A 64 8.52 8.56 12.53
CA ALA A 64 7.53 9.57 12.90
C ALA A 64 6.81 10.16 11.67
N VAL A 65 7.57 10.40 10.60
CA VAL A 65 7.03 10.84 9.30
C VAL A 65 6.15 9.75 8.70
N ALA A 66 6.64 8.50 8.68
CA ALA A 66 5.90 7.36 8.16
C ALA A 66 4.57 7.15 8.90
N ALA A 67 4.61 7.12 10.23
CA ALA A 67 3.42 6.93 11.06
C ALA A 67 2.40 8.06 10.89
N TYR A 68 2.86 9.32 10.84
CA TYR A 68 1.97 10.46 10.60
C TYR A 68 1.32 10.37 9.22
N LEU A 69 2.12 10.19 8.16
CA LEU A 69 1.61 10.18 6.80
C LEU A 69 0.67 9.01 6.58
N TYR A 70 1.01 7.82 7.07
CA TYR A 70 0.10 6.68 7.02
C TYR A 70 -1.22 6.97 7.72
N GLY A 71 -1.21 7.46 8.95
CA GLY A 71 -2.44 7.78 9.67
C GLY A 71 -3.26 8.88 8.99
N GLN A 72 -2.60 9.84 8.35
CA GLN A 72 -3.30 10.86 7.56
C GLN A 72 -3.85 10.31 6.25
N THR A 73 -3.12 9.44 5.56
CA THR A 73 -3.58 8.90 4.29
C THR A 73 -4.64 7.83 4.49
N HIS A 74 -4.59 6.96 5.50
CA HIS A 74 -5.53 5.84 5.64
C HIS A 74 -6.68 6.10 6.64
N THR A 75 -6.54 7.08 7.55
CA THR A 75 -7.61 7.45 8.51
C THR A 75 -8.04 8.92 8.37
N GLY A 76 -7.09 9.83 8.14
CA GLY A 76 -7.34 11.28 7.97
C GLY A 76 -7.66 11.71 6.53
N PHE A 77 -7.99 10.77 5.65
CA PHE A 77 -8.02 10.94 4.20
C PHE A 77 -8.96 12.03 3.68
N MET A 78 -10.05 12.31 4.40
CA MET A 78 -11.06 13.29 3.98
C MET A 78 -10.50 14.70 3.78
N LYS A 79 -9.35 15.03 4.38
CA LYS A 79 -8.66 16.30 4.16
C LYS A 79 -8.33 16.55 2.68
N VAL A 80 -8.02 15.51 1.91
CA VAL A 80 -7.75 15.61 0.47
C VAL A 80 -9.04 15.94 -0.30
N TRP A 81 -10.13 15.26 0.04
CA TRP A 81 -11.46 15.53 -0.52
C TRP A 81 -11.93 16.96 -0.25
N ASP A 82 -11.79 17.42 1.00
CA ASP A 82 -12.23 18.74 1.44
C ASP A 82 -11.35 19.86 0.87
N ALA A 83 -10.07 19.59 0.64
CA ALA A 83 -9.13 20.54 0.06
C ALA A 83 -9.28 20.70 -1.45
N ALA A 84 -9.78 19.67 -2.15
CA ALA A 84 -9.97 19.65 -3.60
C ALA A 84 -11.12 20.58 -4.05
N ARG A 85 -10.90 21.30 -5.16
CA ARG A 85 -11.84 22.29 -5.70
C ARG A 85 -12.04 22.18 -7.21
N LEU A 86 -10.99 21.87 -7.96
CA LEU A 86 -11.04 21.75 -9.41
C LEU A 86 -11.52 20.36 -9.85
N PRO A 87 -12.15 20.20 -11.02
CA PRO A 87 -12.67 18.92 -11.48
C PRO A 87 -11.65 17.77 -11.47
N ALA A 88 -10.43 18.03 -11.96
CA ALA A 88 -9.35 17.03 -11.95
C ALA A 88 -8.92 16.65 -10.52
N GLY A 89 -8.74 17.66 -9.66
CA GLY A 89 -8.42 17.43 -8.25
C GLY A 89 -9.53 16.73 -7.48
N LYS A 90 -10.80 16.96 -7.86
CA LYS A 90 -11.96 16.25 -7.28
C LYS A 90 -12.05 14.81 -7.73
N ALA A 91 -11.81 14.52 -9.01
CA ALA A 91 -11.72 13.14 -9.50
C ALA A 91 -10.57 12.38 -8.82
N LEU A 92 -9.41 13.04 -8.70
CA LEU A 92 -8.30 12.48 -7.95
C LEU A 92 -8.66 12.21 -6.49
N ALA A 93 -9.21 13.21 -5.80
CA ALA A 93 -9.58 13.06 -4.40
C ALA A 93 -10.67 11.99 -4.20
N PHE A 94 -11.56 11.78 -5.18
CA PHE A 94 -12.56 10.72 -5.17
C PHE A 94 -11.90 9.34 -5.10
N GLY A 95 -10.96 9.06 -6.02
CA GLY A 95 -10.20 7.81 -5.98
C GLY A 95 -9.33 7.72 -4.73
N PHE A 96 -8.72 8.83 -4.30
CA PHE A 96 -7.95 8.85 -3.05
C PHE A 96 -8.81 8.37 -1.88
N VAL A 97 -9.99 8.95 -1.66
CA VAL A 97 -10.84 8.54 -0.52
C VAL A 97 -11.53 7.18 -0.70
N SER A 98 -11.52 6.57 -1.89
CA SER A 98 -12.06 5.22 -2.09
C SER A 98 -11.20 4.13 -1.44
N HIS A 99 -9.90 4.41 -1.24
CA HIS A 99 -8.88 3.47 -0.79
C HIS A 99 -9.04 3.10 0.70
N ASN A 100 -8.89 4.09 1.59
CA ASN A 100 -8.84 4.04 3.07
C ASN A 100 -9.26 2.80 3.91
N ASP A 101 -8.61 2.67 5.06
CA ASP A 101 -8.74 1.61 6.07
C ASP A 101 -9.89 1.80 7.08
N VAL A 102 -10.84 2.70 6.82
CA VAL A 102 -11.99 2.99 7.71
C VAL A 102 -13.31 2.49 7.11
N TRP A 103 -13.53 2.73 5.82
CA TRP A 103 -14.69 2.22 5.07
C TRP A 103 -14.40 1.99 3.58
N GLY A 104 -13.18 2.25 3.12
CA GLY A 104 -12.77 2.11 1.72
C GLY A 104 -12.44 0.66 1.34
N ALA A 105 -11.76 0.52 0.20
CA ALA A 105 -11.31 -0.76 -0.33
C ALA A 105 -10.46 -1.55 0.67
N ASP A 106 -9.65 -0.87 1.47
CA ASP A 106 -8.74 -1.49 2.43
C ASP A 106 -9.47 -2.22 3.54
N VAL A 107 -10.69 -1.77 3.89
CA VAL A 107 -11.48 -2.47 4.89
C VAL A 107 -11.80 -3.90 4.45
N THR A 108 -12.03 -4.14 3.16
CA THR A 108 -12.28 -5.49 2.67
C THR A 108 -10.99 -6.32 2.63
N ALA A 109 -9.84 -5.69 2.42
CA ALA A 109 -8.53 -6.34 2.49
C ALA A 109 -8.12 -6.70 3.93
N HIS A 110 -8.32 -5.80 4.87
CA HIS A 110 -7.71 -5.85 6.21
C HIS A 110 -8.62 -6.23 7.36
N HIS A 111 -9.92 -5.96 7.25
CA HIS A 111 -10.81 -6.05 8.42
C HIS A 111 -11.99 -6.97 8.18
N ASN A 112 -12.55 -6.96 6.97
CA ASN A 112 -13.74 -7.75 6.67
C ASN A 112 -13.87 -8.06 5.17
N GLY A 113 -13.27 -9.15 4.74
CA GLY A 113 -13.46 -9.64 3.38
C GLY A 113 -14.93 -10.05 3.15
N LEU A 114 -15.40 -9.92 1.92
CA LEU A 114 -16.81 -10.01 1.57
C LEU A 114 -17.21 -11.43 1.16
N THR A 115 -16.37 -12.10 0.38
CA THR A 115 -16.57 -13.48 -0.09
C THR A 115 -15.64 -14.47 0.62
N PHE A 116 -14.46 -14.03 1.05
CA PHE A 116 -13.53 -14.80 1.88
C PHE A 116 -12.90 -13.90 2.95
N GLY A 117 -12.63 -14.45 4.13
CA GLY A 117 -12.00 -13.69 5.23
C GLY A 117 -12.96 -12.77 5.98
N GLN A 118 -14.24 -13.15 6.10
CA GLN A 118 -15.22 -12.39 6.88
C GLN A 118 -14.77 -12.23 8.34
N GLY A 119 -14.81 -11.00 8.85
CA GLY A 119 -14.33 -10.64 10.18
C GLY A 119 -12.81 -10.56 10.36
N GLN A 120 -12.03 -10.77 9.29
CA GLN A 120 -10.56 -10.68 9.32
C GLN A 120 -9.95 -9.88 8.16
N GLY A 121 -10.64 -9.74 7.02
CA GLY A 121 -10.07 -9.16 5.80
C GLY A 121 -9.54 -10.22 4.85
N TYR A 122 -9.77 -10.04 3.55
CA TYR A 122 -9.35 -11.00 2.53
C TYR A 122 -7.83 -11.19 2.51
N VAL A 123 -7.06 -10.10 2.41
CA VAL A 123 -5.60 -10.13 2.29
C VAL A 123 -5.00 -10.69 3.57
N ILE A 124 -5.48 -10.27 4.74
CA ILE A 124 -5.01 -10.78 6.04
C ILE A 124 -5.27 -12.28 6.19
N ALA A 125 -6.49 -12.74 5.87
CA ALA A 125 -6.82 -14.16 5.98
C ALA A 125 -5.95 -15.02 5.04
N LYS A 126 -5.69 -14.54 3.82
CA LYS A 126 -4.79 -15.22 2.86
C LYS A 126 -3.32 -15.16 3.31
N ALA A 127 -2.89 -14.05 3.90
CA ALA A 127 -1.53 -13.87 4.40
C ALA A 127 -1.21 -14.84 5.54
N GLU A 128 -2.15 -15.09 6.46
CA GLU A 128 -1.96 -16.09 7.52
C GLU A 128 -1.76 -17.50 6.98
N ILE A 129 -2.51 -17.88 5.93
CA ILE A 129 -2.32 -19.18 5.26
C ILE A 129 -0.94 -19.23 4.57
N LEU A 130 -0.59 -18.18 3.82
CA LEU A 130 0.68 -18.12 3.12
C LEU A 130 1.87 -18.11 4.09
N LYS A 131 1.77 -17.41 5.21
CA LYS A 131 2.75 -17.43 6.30
C LYS A 131 3.06 -18.86 6.75
N GLY A 132 2.03 -19.66 7.01
CA GLY A 132 2.21 -21.07 7.40
C GLY A 132 2.90 -21.92 6.32
N ILE A 133 2.74 -21.57 5.03
CA ILE A 133 3.45 -22.21 3.91
C ILE A 133 4.91 -21.75 3.85
N LEU A 134 5.17 -20.45 4.03
CA LEU A 134 6.51 -19.88 4.01
C LEU A 134 7.37 -20.44 5.14
N GLU A 135 6.82 -20.61 6.34
CA GLU A 135 7.52 -21.17 7.50
C GLU A 135 7.95 -22.63 7.28
N GLN A 136 7.30 -23.36 6.37
CA GLN A 136 7.70 -24.72 5.98
C GLN A 136 8.83 -24.74 4.94
N ASN A 137 9.13 -23.60 4.30
CA ASN A 137 10.24 -23.49 3.36
C ASN A 137 11.57 -23.36 4.12
N PRO A 138 12.51 -24.31 4.02
CA PRO A 138 13.75 -24.28 4.80
C PRO A 138 14.60 -23.03 4.56
N LYS A 139 14.59 -22.47 3.34
CA LYS A 139 15.36 -21.26 3.02
C LYS A 139 14.74 -20.02 3.67
N PHE A 140 13.41 -19.95 3.72
CA PHE A 140 12.72 -18.86 4.38
C PHE A 140 12.83 -18.98 5.91
N ALA A 141 12.61 -20.17 6.46
CA ALA A 141 12.76 -20.45 7.89
C ALA A 141 14.18 -20.14 8.41
N ALA A 142 15.21 -20.37 7.58
CA ALA A 142 16.59 -20.03 7.91
C ALA A 142 16.84 -18.53 8.11
N LEU A 143 15.95 -17.65 7.64
CA LEU A 143 16.03 -16.21 7.90
C LEU A 143 15.70 -15.87 9.36
N ASN A 144 15.02 -16.77 10.09
CA ASN A 144 14.69 -16.63 11.51
C ASN A 144 14.04 -15.27 11.85
N LEU A 145 13.10 -14.84 11.01
CA LEU A 145 12.42 -13.55 11.13
C LEU A 145 11.36 -13.60 12.26
N PRO A 146 11.14 -12.49 12.99
CA PRO A 146 10.06 -12.39 13.96
C PRO A 146 8.67 -12.59 13.32
N ASP A 147 7.74 -13.18 14.06
CA ASP A 147 6.37 -13.48 13.59
C ASP A 147 5.65 -12.28 12.93
N PRO A 148 5.69 -11.04 13.49
CA PRO A 148 5.07 -9.88 12.84
C PRO A 148 5.70 -9.54 11.49
N VAL A 149 7.02 -9.75 11.34
CA VAL A 149 7.75 -9.49 10.09
C VAL A 149 7.40 -10.53 9.04
N VAL A 150 7.26 -11.81 9.44
CA VAL A 150 6.81 -12.87 8.54
C VAL A 150 5.39 -12.61 8.05
N ARG A 151 4.49 -12.18 8.94
CA ARG A 151 3.12 -11.79 8.57
C ARG A 151 3.13 -10.70 7.52
N GLU A 152 3.86 -9.62 7.76
CA GLU A 152 3.96 -8.48 6.84
C GLU A 152 4.56 -8.88 5.47
N ILE A 153 5.55 -9.78 5.45
CA ILE A 153 6.10 -10.31 4.20
C ILE A 153 5.07 -11.17 3.44
N ALA A 154 4.39 -12.08 4.13
CA ALA A 154 3.36 -12.92 3.52
C ALA A 154 2.24 -12.07 2.94
N HIS A 155 1.86 -11.04 3.70
CA HIS A 155 0.86 -10.05 3.35
C HIS A 155 1.23 -9.28 2.06
N ASN A 156 2.45 -8.71 1.97
CA ASN A 156 2.94 -8.12 0.73
C ASN A 156 2.92 -9.12 -0.45
N PHE A 157 3.29 -10.39 -0.24
CA PHE A 157 3.21 -11.39 -1.31
C PHE A 157 1.78 -11.61 -1.81
N ILE A 158 0.77 -11.57 -0.92
CA ILE A 158 -0.65 -11.66 -1.30
C ILE A 158 -1.03 -10.53 -2.24
N GLU A 159 -0.69 -9.29 -1.92
CA GLU A 159 -1.00 -8.13 -2.75
C GLU A 159 -0.36 -8.20 -4.13
N TYR A 160 0.96 -8.43 -4.18
CA TYR A 160 1.68 -8.57 -5.45
C TYR A 160 1.15 -9.76 -6.28
N GLY A 161 0.76 -10.86 -5.63
CA GLY A 161 0.13 -12.00 -6.28
C GLY A 161 -1.25 -11.64 -6.85
N SER A 162 -2.07 -10.93 -6.08
CA SER A 162 -3.37 -10.41 -6.50
C SER A 162 -3.26 -9.44 -7.68
N ASP A 163 -2.27 -8.54 -7.67
CA ASP A 163 -2.05 -7.58 -8.76
C ASP A 163 -1.64 -8.26 -10.07
N ILE A 164 -0.87 -9.36 -10.01
CA ILE A 164 -0.59 -10.18 -11.20
C ILE A 164 -1.87 -10.89 -11.66
N LEU A 165 -2.64 -11.49 -10.75
CA LEU A 165 -3.90 -12.16 -11.09
C LEU A 165 -4.91 -11.22 -11.73
N LEU A 166 -4.92 -9.95 -11.32
CA LEU A 166 -5.81 -8.94 -11.86
C LEU A 166 -5.67 -8.76 -13.36
N LYS A 167 -4.48 -9.00 -13.93
CA LYS A 167 -4.27 -8.98 -15.38
C LYS A 167 -5.15 -9.97 -16.13
N ARG A 168 -5.60 -11.05 -15.48
CA ARG A 168 -6.53 -12.01 -16.07
C ARG A 168 -7.96 -11.47 -16.15
N ILE A 169 -8.31 -10.53 -15.26
CA ILE A 169 -9.62 -9.87 -15.19
C ILE A 169 -9.62 -8.58 -16.02
N ASP A 170 -8.51 -7.84 -15.99
CA ASP A 170 -8.27 -6.59 -16.71
C ASP A 170 -6.90 -6.62 -17.40
N PRO A 171 -6.81 -7.19 -18.62
CA PRO A 171 -5.54 -7.34 -19.34
C PRO A 171 -4.80 -6.03 -19.63
N HIS A 172 -5.50 -4.89 -19.58
CA HIS A 172 -4.94 -3.56 -19.83
C HIS A 172 -4.61 -2.80 -18.54
N ILE A 173 -4.63 -3.45 -17.37
CA ILE A 173 -4.42 -2.76 -16.09
C ILE A 173 -3.04 -2.08 -16.02
N GLY A 174 -1.99 -2.70 -16.55
CA GLY A 174 -0.65 -2.09 -16.62
C GLY A 174 -0.64 -0.79 -17.43
N GLU A 175 -1.32 -0.76 -18.58
CA GLU A 175 -1.45 0.44 -19.41
C GLU A 175 -2.26 1.53 -18.69
N LYS A 176 -3.35 1.15 -18.01
CA LYS A 176 -4.17 2.08 -17.23
C LYS A 176 -3.38 2.75 -16.11
N ILE A 177 -2.54 1.99 -15.40
CA ILE A 177 -1.65 2.53 -14.35
C ILE A 177 -0.65 3.51 -14.97
N ILE A 178 0.01 3.14 -16.07
CA ILE A 178 0.97 4.01 -16.77
C ILE A 178 0.29 5.31 -17.20
N ILE A 179 -0.87 5.23 -17.87
CA ILE A 179 -1.60 6.40 -18.37
C ILE A 179 -2.05 7.29 -17.20
N SER A 180 -2.51 6.70 -16.11
CA SER A 180 -2.93 7.44 -14.90
C SER A 180 -1.75 8.16 -14.26
N ALA A 181 -0.61 7.49 -14.12
CA ALA A 181 0.62 8.11 -13.60
C ALA A 181 1.15 9.21 -14.52
N LEU A 182 1.20 8.98 -15.84
CA LEU A 182 1.62 9.99 -16.80
C LEU A 182 0.65 11.18 -16.84
N GLY A 183 -0.65 10.91 -16.79
CA GLY A 183 -1.73 11.89 -16.86
C GLY A 183 -2.05 12.60 -15.55
N ARG A 184 -1.46 12.20 -14.42
CA ARG A 184 -1.66 12.85 -13.12
C ARG A 184 -1.60 14.38 -13.23
N SER A 185 -2.58 15.04 -12.63
CA SER A 185 -2.65 16.50 -12.44
C SER A 185 -1.43 17.04 -11.68
N PRO A 186 -0.79 18.13 -12.15
CA PRO A 186 0.33 18.77 -11.45
C PRO A 186 -0.08 19.39 -10.11
N GLU A 187 -1.37 19.57 -9.85
CA GLU A 187 -1.87 20.08 -8.58
C GLU A 187 -1.86 19.03 -7.46
N PHE A 188 -1.74 17.73 -7.78
CA PHE A 188 -1.86 16.68 -6.75
C PHE A 188 -0.84 16.78 -5.62
N PRO A 189 0.48 16.96 -5.87
CA PRO A 189 1.43 17.11 -4.77
C PRO A 189 1.11 18.32 -3.89
N LEU A 190 0.62 19.40 -4.49
CA LEU A 190 0.21 20.61 -3.76
C LEU A 190 -1.06 20.37 -2.94
N LEU A 191 -1.97 19.52 -3.43
CA LEU A 191 -3.14 19.09 -2.68
C LEU A 191 -2.74 18.29 -1.43
N LEU A 192 -1.78 17.37 -1.56
CA LEU A 192 -1.23 16.62 -0.42
C LEU A 192 -0.52 17.54 0.58
N VAL A 193 0.28 18.50 0.11
CA VAL A 193 0.92 19.51 0.96
C VAL A 193 -0.14 20.32 1.72
N LYS A 194 -1.20 20.76 1.04
CA LYS A 194 -2.29 21.50 1.68
C LYS A 194 -3.02 20.66 2.72
N ALA A 195 -3.24 19.37 2.45
CA ALA A 195 -3.94 18.47 3.36
C ALA A 195 -3.10 18.12 4.60
N TYR A 196 -1.80 17.87 4.42
CA TYR A 196 -0.98 17.18 5.42
C TYR A 196 0.28 17.92 5.86
N GLY A 197 0.73 18.94 5.11
CA GLY A 197 2.03 19.58 5.31
C GLY A 197 2.19 20.28 6.65
N GLU A 198 1.17 21.00 7.11
CA GLU A 198 1.21 21.69 8.42
C GLU A 198 1.32 20.69 9.58
N GLY A 199 0.47 19.67 9.59
CA GLY A 199 0.53 18.65 10.65
C GLY A 199 1.80 17.81 10.57
N LEU A 200 2.35 17.56 9.39
CA LEU A 200 3.64 16.88 9.22
C LEU A 200 4.77 17.73 9.83
N ALA A 201 4.81 19.02 9.49
CA ALA A 201 5.79 19.96 10.01
C ALA A 201 5.78 19.99 11.54
N SER A 202 4.57 20.09 12.12
CA SER A 202 4.39 20.06 13.58
C SER A 202 4.80 18.73 14.20
N THR A 203 4.43 17.60 13.60
CA THR A 203 4.68 16.26 14.18
C THR A 203 6.16 15.89 14.14
N ALA A 204 6.84 16.21 13.04
CA ALA A 204 8.23 15.85 12.83
C ALA A 204 9.22 16.93 13.29
N GLY A 205 8.74 18.05 13.83
CA GLY A 205 9.60 19.16 14.28
C GLY A 205 10.39 19.81 13.14
N MET A 206 9.84 19.81 11.92
CA MET A 206 10.47 20.39 10.72
C MET A 206 9.75 21.66 10.28
N SER A 207 10.40 22.48 9.45
CA SER A 207 9.75 23.65 8.85
C SER A 207 8.66 23.24 7.86
N GLY A 208 7.67 24.13 7.65
CA GLY A 208 6.63 23.90 6.64
C GLY A 208 7.19 23.71 5.22
N LEU A 209 8.33 24.35 4.91
CA LEU A 209 9.01 24.18 3.63
C LEU A 209 9.63 22.78 3.49
N GLU A 210 10.25 22.25 4.55
CA GLU A 210 10.81 20.89 4.56
C GLU A 210 9.71 19.84 4.41
N ALA A 211 8.60 19.97 5.16
CA ALA A 211 7.45 19.09 5.04
C ALA A 211 6.86 19.10 3.62
N SER A 212 6.73 20.29 3.03
CA SER A 212 6.25 20.44 1.65
C SER A 212 7.16 19.75 0.64
N ARG A 213 8.48 19.94 0.76
CA ARG A 213 9.47 19.32 -0.12
C ARG A 213 9.46 17.80 0.00
N LEU A 214 9.34 17.28 1.23
CA LEU A 214 9.27 15.84 1.48
C LEU A 214 8.03 15.23 0.80
N ILE A 215 6.84 15.79 1.04
CA ILE A 215 5.60 15.30 0.44
C ILE A 215 5.68 15.29 -1.10
N ILE A 216 6.15 16.39 -1.69
CA ILE A 216 6.27 16.50 -3.16
C ILE A 216 7.28 15.49 -3.70
N ALA A 217 8.46 15.38 -3.08
CA ALA A 217 9.49 14.46 -3.54
C ALA A 217 9.03 13.00 -3.45
N THR A 218 8.39 12.62 -2.34
CA THR A 218 7.89 11.25 -2.15
C THR A 218 6.79 10.90 -3.15
N GLU A 219 5.83 11.80 -3.40
CA GLU A 219 4.82 11.58 -4.45
C GLU A 219 5.46 11.45 -5.84
N MET A 220 6.45 12.29 -6.16
CA MET A 220 7.11 12.24 -7.46
C MET A 220 7.89 10.94 -7.69
N GLU A 221 8.51 10.39 -6.65
CA GLU A 221 9.12 9.06 -6.72
C GLU A 221 8.06 7.96 -6.83
N PHE A 222 6.98 8.04 -6.05
CA PHE A 222 5.85 7.13 -6.18
C PHE A 222 5.29 7.08 -7.60
N ARG A 223 5.13 8.24 -8.25
CA ARG A 223 4.71 8.32 -9.65
C ARG A 223 5.60 7.53 -10.59
N LYS A 224 6.93 7.62 -10.42
CA LYS A 224 7.89 6.86 -11.22
C LYS A 224 7.76 5.37 -10.95
N THR A 225 7.60 5.00 -9.69
CA THR A 225 7.33 3.62 -9.28
C THR A 225 6.08 3.09 -9.95
N MET A 226 4.98 3.84 -10.00
CA MET A 226 3.74 3.42 -10.69
C MET A 226 3.93 3.23 -12.20
N ILE A 227 4.75 4.05 -12.86
CA ILE A 227 5.08 3.84 -14.28
C ILE A 227 5.82 2.50 -14.46
N ALA A 228 6.84 2.24 -13.65
CA ALA A 228 7.59 0.98 -13.71
C ALA A 228 6.71 -0.24 -13.33
N TYR A 229 5.84 -0.07 -12.34
CA TYR A 229 4.88 -1.08 -11.89
C TYR A 229 3.91 -1.45 -13.00
N GLY A 230 3.31 -0.45 -13.65
CA GLY A 230 2.45 -0.67 -14.81
C GLY A 230 3.19 -1.29 -15.99
N GLN A 231 4.45 -0.92 -16.23
CA GLN A 231 5.28 -1.56 -17.28
C GLN A 231 5.48 -3.05 -17.00
N ALA A 232 5.80 -3.45 -15.77
CA ALA A 232 5.88 -4.86 -15.40
C ALA A 232 4.55 -5.58 -15.67
N LEU A 233 3.42 -4.94 -15.36
CA LEU A 233 2.08 -5.47 -15.62
C LEU A 233 1.67 -5.45 -17.10
N THR A 234 2.43 -4.85 -18.02
CA THR A 234 2.22 -5.03 -19.47
C THR A 234 2.95 -6.26 -20.05
N MET A 235 3.91 -6.82 -19.32
CA MET A 235 4.67 -8.00 -19.76
C MET A 235 3.86 -9.31 -19.60
N ASP A 236 4.41 -10.47 -19.93
CA ASP A 236 3.78 -11.74 -19.54
C ASP A 236 3.84 -11.95 -18.01
N GLU A 237 3.01 -12.86 -17.47
CA GLU A 237 2.93 -13.10 -16.02
C GLU A 237 4.26 -13.56 -15.40
N ALA A 238 5.06 -14.35 -16.12
CA ALA A 238 6.33 -14.85 -15.59
C ALA A 238 7.37 -13.71 -15.48
N THR A 239 7.39 -12.81 -16.46
CA THR A 239 8.20 -11.59 -16.42
C THR A 239 7.71 -10.62 -15.35
N ALA A 240 6.40 -10.38 -15.23
CA ALA A 240 5.83 -9.53 -14.19
C ALA A 240 6.18 -10.05 -12.77
N LEU A 241 6.02 -11.36 -12.55
CA LEU A 241 6.42 -12.05 -11.33
C LEU A 241 7.90 -11.84 -11.00
N GLN A 242 8.78 -11.95 -12.00
CA GLN A 242 10.21 -11.73 -11.81
C GLN A 242 10.52 -10.29 -11.39
N LEU A 243 9.96 -9.29 -12.09
CA LEU A 243 10.19 -7.88 -11.81
C LEU A 243 9.66 -7.47 -10.43
N PHE A 244 8.51 -7.99 -10.02
CA PHE A 244 7.96 -7.76 -8.68
C PHE A 244 8.79 -8.41 -7.58
N ALA A 245 9.29 -9.63 -7.81
CA ALA A 245 10.22 -10.27 -6.88
C ALA A 245 11.53 -9.48 -6.71
N GLU A 246 12.07 -8.93 -7.80
CA GLU A 246 13.26 -8.06 -7.76
C GLU A 246 12.99 -6.74 -7.01
N GLN A 247 11.84 -6.12 -7.26
CA GLN A 247 11.43 -4.90 -6.56
C GLN A 247 11.29 -5.15 -5.05
N LEU A 248 10.58 -6.21 -4.64
CA LEU A 248 10.43 -6.56 -3.22
C LEU A 248 11.77 -6.88 -2.57
N ALA A 249 12.65 -7.62 -3.26
CA ALA A 249 13.99 -7.90 -2.75
C ALA A 249 14.80 -6.60 -2.55
N ALA A 250 14.70 -5.64 -3.47
CA ALA A 250 15.37 -4.34 -3.32
C ALA A 250 14.82 -3.53 -2.13
N LEU A 251 13.51 -3.55 -1.91
CA LEU A 251 12.85 -2.85 -0.79
C LEU A 251 13.10 -3.52 0.57
N SER A 252 13.31 -4.85 0.57
CA SER A 252 13.45 -5.66 1.79
C SER A 252 14.56 -5.19 2.72
N THR A 253 15.65 -4.62 2.18
CA THR A 253 16.76 -4.13 3.01
C THR A 253 16.31 -2.97 3.90
N GLY A 254 15.60 -2.00 3.33
CA GLY A 254 15.06 -0.86 4.09
C GLY A 254 13.96 -1.29 5.06
N PHE A 255 13.09 -2.18 4.60
CA PHE A 255 12.01 -2.76 5.41
C PHE A 255 12.55 -3.51 6.64
N LEU A 256 13.46 -4.47 6.45
CA LEU A 256 14.04 -5.26 7.55
C LEU A 256 14.88 -4.39 8.49
N ALA A 257 15.61 -3.41 7.95
CA ALA A 257 16.36 -2.46 8.77
C ALA A 257 15.45 -1.62 9.68
N ALA A 258 14.22 -1.29 9.27
CA ALA A 258 13.24 -0.61 10.11
C ALA A 258 12.82 -1.47 11.34
N TYR A 259 12.98 -2.79 11.24
CA TYR A 259 12.80 -3.74 12.34
C TYR A 259 14.09 -4.07 13.10
N GLY A 260 15.20 -3.41 12.78
CA GLY A 260 16.52 -3.71 13.36
C GLY A 260 17.11 -5.04 12.87
N ILE A 261 16.61 -5.58 11.76
CA ILE A 261 17.06 -6.83 11.16
C ILE A 261 18.07 -6.53 10.06
N VAL A 262 19.26 -7.14 10.16
CA VAL A 262 20.30 -7.06 9.14
C VAL A 262 20.50 -8.45 8.58
N LEU A 263 20.33 -8.60 7.28
CA LEU A 263 20.59 -9.86 6.58
C LEU A 263 22.10 -10.07 6.40
N PRO A 264 22.58 -11.32 6.41
CA PRO A 264 23.94 -11.62 6.00
C PRO A 264 24.26 -11.11 4.59
N ASP A 265 25.52 -10.72 4.37
CA ASP A 265 26.00 -10.28 3.06
C ASP A 265 25.76 -11.37 2.00
N GLY A 266 25.31 -10.96 0.82
CA GLY A 266 25.12 -11.85 -0.32
C GLY A 266 23.85 -12.72 -0.26
N VAL A 267 22.95 -12.51 0.70
CA VAL A 267 21.63 -13.16 0.70
C VAL A 267 20.80 -12.63 -0.48
N ASP A 268 20.54 -13.51 -1.45
CA ASP A 268 19.62 -13.23 -2.55
C ASP A 268 18.19 -13.59 -2.15
N LEU A 269 17.35 -12.56 -1.99
CA LEU A 269 15.94 -12.71 -1.63
C LEU A 269 15.01 -12.88 -2.85
N VAL A 270 15.49 -12.67 -4.08
CA VAL A 270 14.64 -12.75 -5.28
C VAL A 270 13.97 -14.12 -5.43
N PRO A 271 14.66 -15.27 -5.24
CA PRO A 271 14.02 -16.58 -5.33
C PRO A 271 12.94 -16.81 -4.26
N LEU A 272 13.12 -16.26 -3.06
CA LEU A 272 12.15 -16.35 -1.97
C LEU A 272 10.92 -15.49 -2.25
N ALA A 273 11.13 -14.24 -2.67
CA ALA A 273 10.04 -13.34 -3.06
C ALA A 273 9.23 -13.92 -4.22
N LYS A 274 9.91 -14.46 -5.25
CA LYS A 274 9.27 -15.12 -6.38
C LYS A 274 8.41 -16.31 -5.96
N ALA A 275 8.94 -17.19 -5.10
CA ALA A 275 8.19 -18.33 -4.59
C ALA A 275 6.99 -17.89 -3.73
N GLY A 276 7.15 -16.85 -2.92
CA GLY A 276 6.09 -16.27 -2.09
C GLY A 276 4.96 -15.68 -2.92
N ILE A 277 5.27 -14.81 -3.90
CA ILE A 277 4.27 -14.23 -4.81
C ILE A 277 3.58 -15.34 -5.63
N GLN A 278 4.32 -16.34 -6.10
CA GLN A 278 3.70 -17.46 -6.83
C GLN A 278 2.75 -18.27 -5.93
N GLY A 279 3.12 -18.49 -4.67
CA GLY A 279 2.25 -19.11 -3.66
C GLY A 279 0.98 -18.30 -3.42
N ALA A 280 1.11 -16.97 -3.31
CA ALA A 280 -0.01 -16.05 -3.22
C ALA A 280 -0.96 -16.14 -4.42
N MET A 281 -0.42 -16.13 -5.65
CA MET A 281 -1.23 -16.28 -6.86
C MET A 281 -2.05 -17.57 -6.85
N LEU A 282 -1.44 -18.69 -6.43
CA LEU A 282 -2.16 -19.98 -6.34
C LEU A 282 -3.25 -19.95 -5.27
N LEU A 283 -2.99 -19.31 -4.14
CA LEU A 283 -3.93 -19.23 -3.02
C LEU A 283 -5.12 -18.30 -3.30
N CYS A 284 -4.89 -17.21 -4.02
CA CYS A 284 -5.92 -16.22 -4.35
C CYS A 284 -6.73 -16.58 -5.61
N ALA A 285 -6.14 -17.30 -6.58
CA ALA A 285 -6.80 -17.56 -7.86
C ALA A 285 -8.25 -18.09 -7.81
N PRO A 286 -8.66 -18.95 -6.86
CA PRO A 286 -10.01 -19.52 -6.85
C PRO A 286 -11.14 -18.51 -6.53
N ASP A 287 -10.88 -17.47 -5.74
CA ASP A 287 -11.91 -16.58 -5.18
C ASP A 287 -11.64 -15.09 -5.42
N PHE A 288 -10.42 -14.72 -5.80
CA PHE A 288 -9.99 -13.34 -6.00
C PHE A 288 -10.93 -12.48 -6.86
N SER A 289 -11.40 -12.98 -8.01
CA SER A 289 -12.28 -12.19 -8.88
C SER A 289 -13.63 -11.87 -8.24
N GLY A 290 -14.15 -12.79 -7.43
CA GLY A 290 -15.41 -12.59 -6.70
C GLY A 290 -15.24 -11.55 -5.60
N GLU A 291 -14.12 -11.62 -4.87
CA GLU A 291 -13.79 -10.66 -3.82
C GLU A 291 -13.62 -9.23 -4.36
N VAL A 292 -12.87 -9.06 -5.46
CA VAL A 292 -12.65 -7.74 -6.07
C VAL A 292 -13.97 -7.15 -6.58
N ALA A 293 -14.82 -7.96 -7.21
CA ALA A 293 -16.12 -7.51 -7.68
C ALA A 293 -17.01 -7.04 -6.51
N ALA A 294 -17.07 -7.82 -5.42
CA ALA A 294 -17.80 -7.45 -4.22
C ALA A 294 -17.23 -6.17 -3.58
N THR A 295 -15.90 -6.01 -3.58
CA THR A 295 -15.23 -4.81 -3.04
C THR A 295 -15.62 -3.56 -3.82
N VAL A 296 -15.70 -3.63 -5.16
CA VAL A 296 -16.18 -2.52 -5.99
C VAL A 296 -17.58 -2.08 -5.57
N GLU A 297 -18.50 -3.04 -5.38
CA GLU A 297 -19.88 -2.75 -4.98
C GLU A 297 -19.94 -2.09 -3.59
N GLU A 298 -19.20 -2.64 -2.62
CA GLU A 298 -19.15 -2.10 -1.26
C GLU A 298 -18.59 -0.68 -1.24
N VAL A 299 -17.45 -0.43 -1.91
CA VAL A 299 -16.83 0.90 -1.93
C VAL A 299 -17.74 1.93 -2.59
N ALA A 300 -18.46 1.55 -3.67
CA ALA A 300 -19.43 2.43 -4.30
C ALA A 300 -20.57 2.83 -3.33
N LEU A 301 -21.06 1.89 -2.52
CA LEU A 301 -22.07 2.16 -1.50
C LEU A 301 -21.51 3.07 -0.40
N GLN A 302 -20.30 2.82 0.07
CA GLN A 302 -19.66 3.59 1.14
C GLN A 302 -19.36 5.04 0.73
N LEU A 303 -18.87 5.27 -0.49
CA LEU A 303 -18.67 6.61 -1.02
C LEU A 303 -19.97 7.42 -1.01
N LYS A 304 -21.07 6.81 -1.48
CA LYS A 304 -22.40 7.44 -1.47
C LYS A 304 -22.89 7.70 -0.04
N ALA A 305 -22.74 6.75 0.87
CA ALA A 305 -23.15 6.88 2.26
C ALA A 305 -22.42 8.03 2.99
N HIS A 306 -21.18 8.32 2.58
CA HIS A 306 -20.36 9.40 3.13
C HIS A 306 -20.45 10.72 2.34
N GLY A 307 -21.35 10.82 1.36
CA GLY A 307 -21.55 12.04 0.57
C GLY A 307 -20.40 12.37 -0.38
N VAL A 308 -19.54 11.40 -0.67
CA VAL A 308 -18.48 11.51 -1.69
C VAL A 308 -19.10 11.12 -3.03
N MET A 309 -19.54 12.13 -3.77
CA MET A 309 -20.26 11.96 -5.03
C MET A 309 -19.77 12.99 -6.06
N TYR A 310 -20.05 12.71 -7.33
CA TYR A 310 -19.84 13.65 -8.44
C TYR A 310 -20.98 14.63 -8.65
#